data_AF-A0AA42ZT35-F1
#
_entry.id   AF-A0AA42ZT35-F1
#
_cell.length_a   1.000
_cell.length_b   1.000
_cell.length_c   1.000
_cell.angle_alpha   90.00
_cell.angle_beta   90.00
_cell.angle_gamma   90.00
#
_symmetry.space_group_name_H-M   'P 1'
#
loop_
_entity.id
_entity.type
_entity.pdbx_description
1 polymer ?
#
loop_
_entity_poly.entity_id
_entity_poly.type
_entity_poly.pdbx_seq_one_letter_code
_entity_poly.pdbx_strand_id
1 'polypeptide(L)'
;ERADAPLLIWRLEQTSATRLALQVENRGNLHAVVSTIALQRQSGESLASIDRRFYVLPGQARRWDVPGSLAGPDESVTLTASSRRGPLQAALSLGVSTTVEEALR
;
A
#
# COMPACT_ATOMS: atom_id res chain seq x y z
N GLU A 1 13.32 20.62 -8.06
CA GLU A 1 11.96 20.19 -7.72
C GLU A 1 11.67 18.88 -8.46
N ARG A 2 11.53 17.74 -7.76
CA ARG A 2 11.23 16.45 -8.41
C ARG A 2 9.71 16.37 -8.61
N ALA A 3 9.24 16.73 -9.79
CA ALA A 3 7.81 16.96 -10.08
C ALA A 3 7.16 15.93 -11.02
N ASP A 4 7.68 14.69 -11.13
CA ASP A 4 7.28 13.78 -12.22
C ASP A 4 6.76 12.39 -11.81
N ALA A 5 6.58 12.13 -10.51
CA ALA A 5 6.10 10.85 -10.00
C ALA A 5 4.97 11.02 -8.98
N PRO A 6 3.92 10.17 -9.03
CA PRO A 6 2.98 10.04 -7.93
C PRO A 6 3.71 9.65 -6.64
N LEU A 7 3.34 10.31 -5.55
CA LEU A 7 3.88 10.07 -4.21
C LEU A 7 2.80 9.38 -3.37
N LEU A 8 2.95 8.08 -3.17
CA LEU A 8 1.97 7.26 -2.46
C LEU A 8 2.45 6.98 -1.04
N ILE A 9 1.63 7.31 -0.05
CA ILE A 9 1.86 6.96 1.34
C ILE A 9 0.94 5.80 1.69
N TRP A 10 1.54 4.67 2.04
CA TRP A 10 0.84 3.46 2.45
C TRP A 10 0.87 3.31 3.95
N ARG A 11 -0.25 2.89 4.54
CA ARG A 11 -0.38 2.65 5.97
C ARG A 11 -1.18 1.38 6.20
N LEU A 12 -0.75 0.61 7.18
CA LEU A 12 -1.45 -0.58 7.64
C LEU A 12 -1.89 -0.39 9.09
N GLU A 13 -3.15 -0.68 9.36
CA GLU A 13 -3.71 -0.61 10.71
C GLU A 13 -4.43 -1.91 11.03
N GLN A 14 -4.41 -2.34 12.30
CA GLN A 14 -5.21 -3.46 12.76
C GLN A 14 -6.54 -2.93 13.27
N THR A 15 -7.63 -3.32 12.61
CA THR A 15 -8.99 -2.88 12.98
C THR A 15 -9.67 -3.87 13.92
N SER A 16 -9.26 -5.14 13.88
CA SER A 16 -9.69 -6.17 14.81
C SER A 16 -8.69 -7.34 14.85
N ALA A 17 -8.97 -8.35 15.67
CA ALA A 17 -8.15 -9.56 15.77
C ALA A 17 -8.00 -10.33 14.44
N THR A 18 -8.85 -10.09 13.44
CA THR A 18 -8.85 -10.81 12.14
C THR A 18 -8.97 -9.89 10.92
N ARG A 19 -8.88 -8.56 11.12
CA ARG A 19 -8.97 -7.57 10.04
C ARG A 19 -7.84 -6.55 10.11
N LEU A 20 -7.34 -6.21 8.93
CA LEU A 20 -6.41 -5.10 8.71
C LEU A 20 -7.09 -4.08 7.81
N ALA A 21 -6.80 -2.80 8.05
CA ALA A 21 -7.10 -1.72 7.13
C ALA A 21 -5.82 -1.31 6.42
N LEU A 22 -5.80 -1.49 5.10
CA LEU A 22 -4.78 -0.95 4.23
C LEU A 22 -5.27 0.39 3.70
N GLN A 23 -4.48 1.44 3.90
CA GLN A 23 -4.74 2.76 3.37
C GLN A 23 -3.62 3.18 2.43
N VAL A 24 -4.00 3.83 1.33
CA VAL A 24 -3.07 4.58 0.47
C VAL A 24 -3.55 6.01 0.37
N GLU A 25 -2.63 6.96 0.42
CA GLU A 25 -2.85 8.37 0.16
C GLU A 25 -1.91 8.85 -0.92
N ASN A 26 -2.42 9.62 -1.89
CA ASN A 26 -1.57 10.27 -2.88
C ASN A 26 -1.27 11.71 -2.45
N ARG A 27 -0.03 11.93 -1.99
CA ARG A 27 0.50 13.27 -1.64
C ARG A 27 1.24 13.93 -2.80
N GLY A 28 1.31 13.28 -3.95
CA GLY A 28 1.90 13.81 -5.17
C GLY A 28 0.93 14.73 -5.92
N ASN A 29 1.45 15.39 -6.95
CA ASN A 29 0.70 16.24 -7.87
C ASN A 29 0.15 15.48 -9.10
N LEU A 30 0.54 14.22 -9.30
CA LEU A 30 0.09 13.36 -10.40
C LEU A 30 -0.84 12.26 -9.89
N HIS A 31 -1.81 11.86 -10.70
CA HIS A 31 -2.67 10.72 -10.36
C HIS A 31 -1.88 9.40 -10.44
N ALA A 32 -2.15 8.50 -9.50
CA ALA A 32 -1.63 7.14 -9.52
C ALA A 32 -2.70 6.17 -10.04
N VAL A 33 -2.27 5.18 -10.83
CA VAL A 33 -3.12 4.06 -11.26
C VAL A 33 -2.50 2.80 -10.73
N VAL A 34 -3.21 2.11 -9.83
CA VAL A 34 -2.78 0.85 -9.23
C VAL A 34 -3.80 -0.23 -9.60
N SER A 35 -3.33 -1.42 -9.97
CA SER A 35 -4.18 -2.52 -10.45
C SER A 35 -4.19 -3.75 -9.58
N THR A 36 -3.05 -4.08 -8.98
CA THR A 36 -2.95 -5.20 -8.05
C THR A 36 -2.30 -4.73 -6.77
N ILE A 37 -2.76 -5.25 -5.65
CA ILE A 37 -2.08 -5.15 -4.36
C ILE A 37 -1.99 -6.55 -3.78
N ALA A 38 -0.81 -6.94 -3.33
CA ALA A 38 -0.59 -8.15 -2.54
C ALA A 38 0.06 -7.76 -1.22
N LEU A 39 -0.45 -8.31 -0.13
CA LEU A 39 0.14 -8.24 1.20
C LEU A 39 0.63 -9.62 1.58
N GLN A 40 1.91 -9.72 1.94
CA GLN A 40 2.55 -10.96 2.33
C GLN A 40 3.30 -10.77 3.64
N ARG A 41 3.28 -11.76 4.53
CA ARG A 41 4.20 -11.79 5.67
C ARG A 41 5.64 -11.95 5.19
N GLN A 42 6.60 -11.63 6.05
CA GLN A 42 8.01 -11.94 5.78
C GLN A 42 8.28 -13.44 5.58
N SER A 43 7.44 -14.32 6.14
CA SER A 43 7.50 -15.77 5.90
C SER A 43 7.08 -16.18 4.48
N GLY A 44 6.52 -15.26 3.68
CA GLY A 44 5.96 -15.54 2.36
C GLY A 44 4.47 -15.92 2.38
N GLU A 45 3.85 -16.02 3.55
CA GLU A 45 2.41 -16.27 3.66
C GLU A 45 1.60 -15.09 3.08
N SER A 46 0.67 -15.38 2.18
CA SER A 46 -0.24 -14.37 1.63
C SER A 46 -1.31 -13.98 2.65
N LEU A 47 -1.39 -12.70 3.00
CA LEU A 47 -2.42 -12.16 3.89
C LEU A 47 -3.65 -11.72 3.11
N ALA A 48 -3.44 -10.97 2.03
CA ALA A 48 -4.52 -10.42 1.23
C ALA A 48 -4.04 -10.12 -0.19
N SER A 49 -4.97 -10.19 -1.14
CA SER A 49 -4.76 -9.74 -2.51
C SER A 49 -5.99 -8.96 -2.98
N ILE A 50 -5.75 -7.83 -3.65
CA ILE A 50 -6.75 -6.98 -4.27
C ILE A 50 -6.39 -6.89 -5.75
N ASP A 51 -7.18 -7.54 -6.59
CA ASP A 51 -7.02 -7.53 -8.05
C ASP A 51 -8.10 -6.64 -8.67
N ARG A 52 -7.86 -5.31 -8.65
CA ARG A 52 -8.78 -4.32 -9.22
C ARG A 52 -8.03 -3.04 -9.54
N ARG A 53 -8.25 -2.49 -10.73
CA ARG A 53 -7.77 -1.14 -11.10
C ARG A 53 -8.50 -0.05 -10.34
N PHE A 54 -7.74 0.85 -9.72
CA PHE A 54 -8.26 2.06 -9.09
C PHE A 54 -7.33 3.26 -9.33
N TYR A 55 -7.94 4.44 -9.23
CA TYR A 55 -7.27 5.72 -9.31
C TYR A 55 -7.15 6.31 -7.92
N VAL A 56 -5.96 6.84 -7.62
CA VAL A 56 -5.71 7.66 -6.43
C VAL A 56 -5.30 9.05 -6.92
N LEU A 57 -6.25 9.98 -6.88
CA LEU A 57 -6.02 11.36 -7.32
C LEU A 57 -5.18 12.13 -6.29
N PRO A 58 -4.49 13.21 -6.68
CA PRO A 58 -3.79 14.10 -5.74
C PRO A 58 -4.68 14.52 -4.57
N GLY A 59 -4.17 14.35 -3.34
CA GLY A 59 -4.87 14.65 -2.09
C GLY A 59 -5.97 13.64 -1.71
N GLN A 60 -6.20 12.58 -2.50
CA GLN A 60 -7.15 11.53 -2.13
C GLN A 60 -6.48 10.39 -1.39
N ALA A 61 -7.27 9.77 -0.51
CA ALA A 61 -6.95 8.51 0.11
C ALA A 61 -7.97 7.42 -0.27
N ARG A 62 -7.50 6.17 -0.32
CA ARG A 62 -8.36 4.98 -0.37
C ARG A 62 -8.01 4.04 0.76
N ARG A 63 -9.03 3.34 1.25
CA ARG A 63 -8.94 2.36 2.34
C ARG A 63 -9.60 1.07 1.90
N TRP A 64 -8.97 -0.05 2.24
CA TRP A 64 -9.50 -1.40 2.06
C TRP A 64 -9.42 -2.15 3.38
N ASP A 65 -10.54 -2.77 3.76
CA ASP A 65 -10.59 -3.70 4.88
C ASP A 65 -10.33 -5.11 4.35
N VAL A 66 -9.18 -5.67 4.73
CA VAL A 66 -8.73 -6.99 4.28
C VAL A 66 -8.70 -7.98 5.44
N PRO A 67 -8.95 -9.28 5.17
CA PRO A 67 -8.72 -10.31 6.18
C PRO A 67 -7.23 -10.38 6.52
N GLY A 68 -6.93 -10.65 7.79
CA GLY A 68 -5.57 -10.82 8.25
C GLY A 68 -5.36 -10.25 9.64
N SER A 69 -4.27 -10.67 10.26
CA SER A 69 -3.85 -10.17 11.56
C SER A 69 -2.35 -10.26 11.67
N LEU A 70 -1.78 -9.27 12.35
CA LEU A 70 -0.38 -9.26 12.71
C LEU A 70 -0.26 -9.63 14.19
N ALA A 71 0.80 -10.37 14.52
CA ALA A 71 1.09 -10.86 15.85
C ALA A 71 1.51 -9.75 16.81
N GLY A 72 1.97 -8.61 16.29
CA GLY A 72 2.35 -7.45 17.06
C GLY A 72 2.75 -6.25 16.20
N PRO A 73 3.03 -5.09 16.82
CA PRO A 73 3.39 -3.86 16.10
C PRO A 73 4.73 -3.95 15.35
N ASP A 74 5.63 -4.82 15.80
CA ASP A 74 6.95 -5.05 15.19
C ASP A 74 6.88 -6.00 13.97
N GLU A 75 5.76 -6.68 13.76
CA GLU A 75 5.61 -7.52 12.58
C GLU A 75 5.48 -6.64 11.33
N SER A 76 6.38 -6.89 10.38
CA SER A 76 6.38 -6.23 9.09
C SER A 76 5.81 -7.14 8.01
N VAL A 77 5.08 -6.55 7.07
CA VAL A 77 4.56 -7.21 5.88
C VAL A 77 5.11 -6.55 4.63
N THR A 78 5.29 -7.35 3.59
CA THR A 78 5.62 -6.86 2.27
C THR A 78 4.34 -6.52 1.52
N LEU A 79 4.19 -5.25 1.17
CA LEU A 79 3.23 -4.78 0.17
C LEU A 79 3.90 -4.81 -1.19
N THR A 80 3.26 -5.47 -2.15
CA THR A 80 3.61 -5.38 -3.57
C THR A 80 2.39 -4.86 -4.33
N ALA A 81 2.56 -3.78 -5.09
CA ALA A 81 1.47 -3.21 -5.89
C ALA A 81 1.91 -3.00 -7.34
N SER A 82 1.02 -3.28 -8.29
CA SER A 82 1.29 -2.97 -9.71
C SER A 82 0.75 -1.59 -10.05
N SER A 83 1.63 -0.68 -10.46
CA SER A 83 1.23 0.63 -10.99
C SER A 83 1.44 0.70 -12.49
N ARG A 84 0.88 1.73 -13.14
CA ARG A 84 1.13 2.02 -14.57
C ARG A 84 2.63 2.27 -14.85
N ARG A 85 3.38 2.83 -13.91
CA ARG A 85 4.81 3.17 -14.09
C ARG A 85 5.74 2.03 -13.71
N GLY A 86 5.24 1.02 -13.01
CA GLY A 86 5.99 -0.17 -12.64
C GLY A 86 5.50 -0.83 -11.34
N PRO A 87 6.09 -1.97 -10.95
CA PRO A 87 5.82 -2.55 -9.65
C PRO A 87 6.33 -1.63 -8.52
N LEU A 88 5.55 -1.55 -7.46
CA LEU A 88 5.84 -0.86 -6.21
C LEU A 88 5.99 -1.91 -5.12
N GLN A 89 6.98 -1.73 -4.26
CA GLN A 89 7.20 -2.61 -3.12
C GLN A 89 7.50 -1.78 -1.88
N ALA A 90 6.89 -2.15 -0.75
CA ALA A 90 7.10 -1.49 0.53
C ALA A 90 7.03 -2.50 1.68
N ALA A 91 7.80 -2.26 2.73
CA ALA A 91 7.59 -2.93 4.01
C ALA A 91 6.63 -2.07 4.85
N LEU A 92 5.53 -2.64 5.32
CA LEU A 92 4.55 -1.99 6.18
C LEU A 92 4.54 -2.64 7.55
N SER A 93 4.43 -1.84 8.60
CA SER A 93 4.23 -2.30 9.97
C SER A 93 2.98 -1.60 10.54
N LEU A 94 2.39 -2.14 11.61
CA LEU A 94 1.17 -1.56 12.16
C LEU A 94 1.38 -0.12 12.64
N GLY A 95 0.52 0.79 12.18
CA GLY A 95 0.54 2.20 12.58
C GLY A 95 1.68 3.03 11.97
N VAL A 96 2.52 2.42 11.13
CA VAL A 96 3.62 3.12 10.44
C VAL A 96 3.20 3.47 9.02
N SER A 97 3.39 4.74 8.65
CA SER A 97 3.20 5.22 7.29
C SER A 97 4.49 5.07 6.51
N THR A 98 4.45 4.37 5.37
CA THR A 98 5.59 4.20 4.47
C THR A 98 5.34 4.95 3.18
N THR A 99 6.29 5.80 2.80
CA THR A 99 6.23 6.56 1.56
C THR A 99 6.87 5.77 0.43
N VAL A 100 6.17 5.68 -0.70
CA VAL A 100 6.59 4.97 -1.91
C VAL A 100 6.44 5.91 -3.09
N GLU A 101 7.54 6.23 -3.73
CA GLU A 101 7.56 6.98 -4.99
C GLU A 101 7.44 6.01 -6.16
N GLU A 102 6.54 6.29 -7.11
CA GLU A 102 6.54 5.57 -8.38
C GLU A 102 7.81 5.96 -9.17
N ALA A 103 8.72 5.00 -9.41
CA ALA A 103 9.89 5.28 -10.23
C ALA A 103 9.48 5.65 -11.66
N LEU A 104 10.07 6.71 -12.22
CA LEU A 104 10.03 6.95 -13.66
C LEU A 104 10.91 5.91 -14.34
N ARG A 105 10.28 5.00 -15.09
CA ARG A 105 10.97 4.19 -16.10
C ARG A 105 10.96 4.90 -17.45
#